data_AF-A0A413ITS3-F1
#
_entry.id   AF-A0A413ITS3-F1
#
_cell.length_a   1.000
_cell.length_b   1.000
_cell.length_c   1.000
_cell.angle_alpha   90.00
_cell.angle_beta   90.00
_cell.angle_gamma   90.00
#
_symmetry.space_group_name_H-M   'P 1'
#
loop_
_entity.id
_entity.type
_entity.pdbx_description
1 polymer ?
#
loop_
_entity_poly.entity_id
_entity_poly.type
_entity_poly.pdbx_seq_one_letter_code
_entity_poly.pdbx_strand_id
1 'polypeptide(L)'
;MFTTPCIIRKNTPELRQKLEKLGYTNCIIEDEKYLFTSHGIFDCISSCTAYEDMVRNGLVDCGDNEFLFIALAAMRDDTDKDQLFTNGIDWAIKREAARNLGLPGFEYLTFPRDVDTPLHKATIEEIMNYFQTPIA
;
A
#
# COMPACT_ATOMS: atom_id res chain seq x y z
N MET A 1 13.46 4.08 -0.96
CA MET A 1 12.86 4.61 0.26
C MET A 1 11.36 4.61 0.11
N PHE A 2 10.62 4.33 1.19
CA PHE A 2 9.17 4.46 1.20
C PHE A 2 8.76 5.92 1.03
N THR A 3 7.83 6.18 0.12
CA THR A 3 7.50 7.55 -0.32
C THR A 3 6.16 8.05 0.21
N THR A 4 5.30 7.16 0.70
CA THR A 4 3.90 7.50 0.99
C THR A 4 3.52 7.10 2.42
N PRO A 5 3.58 8.04 3.38
CA PRO A 5 3.02 7.86 4.71
C PRO A 5 1.50 7.73 4.66
N CYS A 6 0.94 6.75 5.35
CA CYS A 6 -0.51 6.52 5.39
C CYS A 6 -0.95 5.96 6.74
N ILE A 7 -2.24 6.12 7.06
CA ILE A 7 -2.87 5.69 8.30
C ILE A 7 -4.19 4.97 8.02
N ILE A 8 -4.49 3.92 8.79
CA ILE A 8 -5.71 3.12 8.68
C ILE A 8 -6.36 2.96 10.07
N ARG A 9 -7.69 2.89 10.08
CA ARG A 9 -8.52 2.78 11.30
C ARG A 9 -8.56 1.38 11.92
N LYS A 10 -7.69 0.49 11.44
CA LYS A 10 -7.57 -0.92 11.83
C LYS A 10 -6.12 -1.26 12.14
N ASN A 11 -5.92 -2.07 13.17
CA ASN A 11 -4.63 -2.63 13.50
C ASN A 11 -4.78 -4.13 13.72
N THR A 12 -4.39 -4.93 12.73
CA THR A 12 -4.51 -6.39 12.77
C THR A 12 -3.13 -7.05 12.59
N PRO A 13 -2.91 -8.26 13.14
CA PRO A 13 -1.68 -9.01 12.91
C PRO A 13 -1.38 -9.24 11.42
N GLU A 14 -2.43 -9.46 10.60
CA GLU A 14 -2.30 -9.69 9.16
C GLU A 14 -1.78 -8.45 8.44
N LEU A 15 -2.22 -7.24 8.83
CA LEU A 15 -1.71 -5.99 8.29
C LEU A 15 -0.24 -5.78 8.65
N ARG A 16 0.13 -6.01 9.92
CA ARG A 16 1.52 -5.89 10.38
C ARG A 16 2.44 -6.84 9.61
N GLN A 17 2.02 -8.09 9.41
CA GLN A 17 2.80 -9.05 8.63
C GLN A 17 2.99 -8.62 7.16
N LYS A 18 1.99 -7.99 6.54
CA LYS A 18 2.12 -7.43 5.19
C LYS A 18 3.16 -6.30 5.16
N LEU A 19 3.17 -5.41 6.16
CA LEU A 19 4.15 -4.33 6.27
C LEU A 19 5.58 -4.87 6.49
N GLU A 20 5.75 -5.88 7.35
CA GLU A 20 7.04 -6.56 7.54
C GLU A 20 7.55 -7.18 6.24
N LYS A 21 6.67 -7.80 5.44
CA LYS A 21 7.02 -8.37 4.12
C LYS A 21 7.44 -7.30 3.10
N LEU A 22 6.87 -6.10 3.20
CA LEU A 22 7.29 -4.92 2.42
C LEU A 22 8.64 -4.37 2.88
N GLY A 23 9.10 -4.75 4.07
CA GLY A 23 10.38 -4.35 4.65
C GLY A 23 10.28 -3.19 5.63
N TYR A 24 9.10 -2.91 6.17
CA TYR A 24 8.96 -1.96 7.28
C TYR A 24 9.47 -2.54 8.60
N THR A 25 9.98 -1.67 9.46
CA THR A 25 10.36 -2.02 10.84
C THR A 25 9.18 -1.80 11.79
N ASN A 26 8.88 -2.80 12.62
CA ASN A 26 7.84 -2.73 13.64
C ASN A 26 8.33 -1.90 14.84
N CYS A 27 7.60 -0.85 15.20
CA CYS A 27 7.85 -0.01 16.37
C CYS A 27 6.73 -0.07 17.42
N ILE A 28 5.75 -0.95 17.24
CA ILE A 28 4.62 -1.08 18.16
C ILE A 28 5.10 -1.62 19.51
N ILE A 29 4.85 -0.84 20.57
CA ILE A 29 5.10 -1.23 21.96
C ILE A 29 3.79 -1.73 22.61
N GLU A 30 2.71 -0.98 22.41
CA GLU A 30 1.38 -1.29 22.92
C GLU A 30 0.39 -1.37 21.75
N ASP A 31 -0.53 -2.33 21.82
CA ASP A 31 -1.47 -2.58 20.74
C ASP A 31 -2.62 -1.57 20.74
N GLU A 32 -2.61 -0.67 19.76
CA GLU A 32 -3.57 0.42 19.67
C GLU A 32 -4.39 0.40 18.38
N LYS A 33 -5.51 1.11 18.37
CA LYS A 33 -6.55 1.00 17.33
C LYS A 33 -6.09 1.32 15.90
N TYR A 34 -5.31 2.39 15.73
CA TYR A 34 -4.99 2.97 14.41
C TYR A 34 -3.54 2.67 14.04
N LEU A 35 -3.33 2.06 12.87
CA LEU A 35 -2.01 1.68 12.37
C LEU A 35 -1.55 2.72 11.34
N PHE A 36 -0.29 3.13 11.39
CA PHE A 36 0.28 4.04 10.40
C PHE A 36 1.67 3.62 9.95
N THR A 37 2.09 4.12 8.79
CA THR A 37 3.44 3.96 8.26
C THR A 37 4.08 5.30 7.99
N SER A 38 5.38 5.41 8.25
CA SER A 38 6.15 6.61 7.94
C SER A 38 7.64 6.27 7.94
N HIS A 39 8.41 6.81 7.00
CA HIS A 39 9.89 6.69 6.96
C HIS A 39 10.44 5.24 7.13
N GLY A 40 9.73 4.23 6.62
CA GLY A 40 10.15 2.83 6.71
C GLY A 40 9.91 2.14 8.06
N ILE A 41 9.16 2.78 8.96
CA ILE A 41 8.61 2.15 10.17
C ILE A 41 7.08 2.06 10.09
N PHE A 42 6.51 1.18 10.92
CA PHE A 42 5.10 1.23 11.26
C PHE A 42 4.90 1.20 12.77
N ASP A 43 3.88 1.90 13.23
CA ASP A 43 3.49 2.00 14.63
C ASP A 43 1.98 2.25 14.74
N CYS A 44 1.44 2.29 15.96
CA CYS A 44 0.02 2.52 16.19
C CYS A 44 -0.29 3.56 17.27
N ILE A 45 -1.48 4.15 17.17
CA ILE A 45 -2.02 5.14 18.10
C ILE A 45 -3.51 4.88 18.39
N SER A 46 -3.99 5.34 19.54
CA SER A 46 -5.41 5.22 19.93
C SER A 46 -6.19 6.52 19.89
N SER A 47 -5.51 7.66 19.99
CA SER A 47 -6.18 8.96 20.07
C SER A 47 -6.74 9.40 18.72
N CYS A 48 -8.03 9.71 18.68
CA CYS A 48 -8.67 10.35 17.52
C CYS A 48 -8.06 11.72 17.21
N THR A 49 -7.62 12.48 18.22
CA THR A 49 -6.97 13.77 17.97
C THR A 49 -5.60 13.59 17.32
N ALA A 50 -4.82 12.62 17.80
CA ALA A 50 -3.52 12.30 17.20
C ALA A 50 -3.69 11.78 15.77
N TYR A 51 -4.74 11.00 15.51
CA TYR A 51 -5.10 10.55 14.16
C TYR A 51 -5.36 11.74 13.23
N GLU A 52 -6.23 12.67 13.62
CA GLU A 52 -6.56 13.86 12.83
C GLU A 52 -5.33 14.75 12.60
N ASP A 53 -4.47 14.89 13.60
CA ASP A 53 -3.21 15.64 13.49
C ASP A 53 -2.25 14.96 12.50
N MET A 54 -2.12 13.64 12.52
CA MET A 54 -1.30 12.91 11.55
C MET A 54 -1.80 13.08 10.12
N VAL A 55 -3.12 12.98 9.90
CA VAL A 55 -3.73 13.22 8.58
C VAL A 55 -3.48 14.65 8.12
N ARG A 56 -3.64 15.63 9.01
CA ARG A 56 -3.34 17.05 8.71
C ARG A 56 -1.87 17.29 8.40
N ASN A 57 -0.97 16.50 8.98
CA ASN A 57 0.47 16.54 8.73
C ASN A 57 0.90 15.72 7.50
N GLY A 58 -0.05 15.25 6.68
CA GLY A 58 0.24 14.67 5.37
C GLY A 58 0.20 13.15 5.29
N LEU A 59 -0.24 12.44 6.33
CA LEU A 59 -0.54 11.02 6.19
C LEU A 59 -1.85 10.86 5.41
N VAL A 60 -1.84 9.98 4.41
CA VAL A 60 -3.06 9.64 3.67
C VAL A 60 -4.00 8.81 4.57
N ASP A 61 -5.23 9.28 4.75
CA ASP A 61 -6.28 8.55 5.47
C ASP A 61 -6.88 7.44 4.58
N CYS A 62 -6.64 6.18 4.95
CA CYS A 62 -7.15 5.01 4.25
C CYS A 62 -8.50 4.50 4.77
N GLY A 63 -9.09 5.15 5.78
CA GLY A 63 -10.30 4.71 6.45
C GLY A 63 -10.14 3.29 7.00
N ASP A 64 -11.00 2.36 6.57
CA ASP A 64 -10.95 0.93 6.91
C ASP A 64 -10.46 0.05 5.74
N ASN A 65 -9.99 0.67 4.65
CA ASN A 65 -9.62 -0.01 3.42
C ASN A 65 -8.17 -0.52 3.47
N GLU A 66 -8.03 -1.80 3.80
CA GLU A 66 -6.74 -2.49 3.92
C GLU A 66 -5.97 -2.58 2.60
N PHE A 67 -6.68 -2.71 1.47
CA PHE A 67 -6.04 -2.79 0.15
C PHE A 67 -5.43 -1.44 -0.24
N LEU A 68 -6.18 -0.35 -0.03
CA LEU A 68 -5.67 1.01 -0.23
C LEU A 68 -4.45 1.28 0.66
N PHE A 69 -4.54 0.93 1.95
CA PHE A 69 -3.44 1.13 2.89
C PHE A 69 -2.16 0.41 2.46
N ILE A 70 -2.25 -0.88 2.10
CA ILE A 70 -1.09 -1.66 1.66
C ILE A 70 -0.56 -1.17 0.31
N ALA A 71 -1.43 -0.78 -0.63
CA ALA A 71 -1.02 -0.23 -1.92
C ALA A 71 -0.19 1.05 -1.76
N LEU A 72 -0.64 1.97 -0.90
CA LEU A 72 0.09 3.20 -0.60
C LEU A 72 1.37 2.92 0.19
N ALA A 73 1.32 2.07 1.22
CA ALA A 73 2.50 1.69 1.99
C ALA A 73 3.57 0.97 1.14
N ALA A 74 3.18 0.28 0.07
CA ALA A 74 4.14 -0.37 -0.82
C ALA A 74 4.94 0.62 -1.68
N MET A 75 4.47 1.87 -1.86
CA MET A 75 5.10 2.83 -2.76
C MET A 75 6.52 3.21 -2.32
N ARG A 76 7.49 3.02 -3.23
CA ARG A 76 8.91 3.29 -2.99
C ARG A 76 9.61 3.73 -4.26
N ASP A 77 10.67 4.53 -4.13
CA ASP A 77 11.52 4.96 -5.25
C ASP A 77 12.73 4.05 -5.52
N ASP A 78 13.12 3.19 -4.57
CA ASP A 78 14.32 2.34 -4.64
C ASP A 78 14.07 0.95 -5.25
N THR A 79 12.81 0.59 -5.46
CA THR A 79 12.40 -0.68 -6.03
C THR A 79 10.99 -0.57 -6.60
N ASP A 80 10.61 -1.52 -7.45
CA ASP A 80 9.22 -1.70 -7.89
C ASP A 80 8.54 -2.90 -7.22
N LYS A 81 9.26 -3.64 -6.38
CA LYS A 81 8.76 -4.85 -5.74
C LYS A 81 7.49 -4.58 -4.95
N ASP A 82 6.49 -5.43 -5.17
CA ASP A 82 5.19 -5.44 -4.49
C ASP A 82 4.35 -4.17 -4.67
N GLN A 83 4.70 -3.32 -5.66
CA GLN A 83 3.97 -2.09 -5.98
C GLN A 83 2.94 -2.27 -7.08
N LEU A 84 1.91 -1.41 -7.07
CA LEU A 84 0.88 -1.38 -8.09
C LEU A 84 1.35 -0.68 -9.36
N PHE A 85 0.99 -1.29 -10.47
CA PHE A 85 1.16 -0.78 -11.82
C PHE A 85 -0.19 -0.81 -12.53
N THR A 86 -0.40 0.16 -13.41
CA THR A 86 -1.66 0.31 -14.15
C THR A 86 -1.41 0.92 -15.52
N ASN A 87 -2.35 0.72 -16.45
CA ASN A 87 -2.49 1.50 -17.67
C ASN A 87 -3.82 2.29 -17.68
N GLY A 88 -4.46 2.44 -16.51
CA GLY A 88 -5.79 3.02 -16.34
C GLY A 88 -6.94 2.02 -16.52
N ILE A 89 -6.70 0.86 -17.13
CA ILE A 89 -7.70 -0.19 -17.37
C ILE A 89 -7.40 -1.41 -16.50
N ASP A 90 -6.17 -1.92 -16.61
CA ASP A 90 -5.69 -3.08 -15.88
C ASP A 90 -4.80 -2.65 -14.72
N TRP A 91 -4.81 -3.48 -13.68
CA TRP A 91 -4.06 -3.26 -12.45
C TRP A 91 -3.31 -4.52 -12.09
N ALA A 92 -2.03 -4.38 -11.77
CA ALA A 92 -1.18 -5.50 -11.42
C ALA A 92 -0.15 -5.14 -10.35
N ILE A 93 0.25 -6.13 -9.57
CA ILE A 93 1.34 -6.01 -8.61
C ILE A 93 2.62 -6.50 -9.29
N LYS A 94 3.69 -5.69 -9.24
CA LYS A 94 5.00 -6.12 -9.71
C LYS A 94 5.60 -7.12 -8.72
N ARG A 95 5.80 -8.35 -9.15
CA ARG A 95 6.46 -9.40 -8.36
C ARG A 95 7.87 -9.61 -8.86
N GLU A 96 8.81 -9.49 -7.93
CA GLU A 96 10.16 -9.99 -8.15
C GLU A 96 10.12 -11.52 -8.34
N ALA A 97 11.02 -12.03 -9.17
CA ALA A 97 11.19 -13.47 -9.33
C ALA A 97 11.41 -14.11 -7.97
N ALA A 98 10.52 -15.03 -7.57
CA ALA A 98 10.82 -15.91 -6.45
C ALA A 98 12.11 -16.65 -6.78
N ARG A 99 13.11 -16.54 -5.90
CA ARG A 99 14.37 -17.30 -6.02
C ARG A 99 14.00 -18.77 -6.23
N ASN A 100 14.17 -19.24 -7.48
CA ASN A 100 14.12 -20.63 -7.97
C ASN A 100 12.96 -21.07 -8.90
N LEU A 101 11.91 -20.29 -9.22
CA LEU A 101 10.82 -20.82 -10.07
C LEU A 101 10.11 -19.88 -11.06
N GLY A 102 10.45 -18.60 -11.19
CA GLY A 102 9.72 -17.72 -12.11
C GLY A 102 10.50 -16.50 -12.61
N LEU A 103 10.12 -16.00 -13.79
CA LEU A 103 10.55 -14.70 -14.29
C LEU A 103 9.88 -13.58 -13.48
N PRO A 104 10.55 -12.44 -13.23
CA PRO A 104 9.89 -11.29 -12.63
C PRO A 104 8.72 -10.87 -13.51
N GLY A 105 7.56 -10.63 -12.91
CA GLY A 105 6.31 -10.54 -13.64
C GLY A 105 5.27 -9.64 -12.97
N PHE A 106 4.15 -9.51 -13.65
CA PHE A 106 2.97 -8.80 -13.14
C PHE A 106 1.93 -9.82 -12.68
N GLU A 107 1.53 -9.72 -11.42
CA GLU A 107 0.36 -10.40 -10.90
C GLU A 107 -0.85 -9.48 -11.08
N TYR A 108 -1.64 -9.73 -12.12
CA TYR A 108 -2.84 -8.94 -12.39
C TYR A 108 -3.91 -9.17 -11.32
N LEU A 109 -4.54 -8.09 -10.86
CA LEU A 109 -5.63 -8.13 -9.88
C LEU A 109 -6.92 -8.72 -10.48
N THR A 110 -7.08 -8.59 -11.79
CA THR A 110 -8.19 -9.12 -12.59
C THR A 110 -7.68 -9.73 -13.88
N PHE A 111 -8.54 -10.38 -14.65
CA PHE A 111 -8.17 -10.81 -15.99
C PHE A 111 -7.81 -9.58 -16.85
N PRO A 112 -6.64 -9.54 -17.51
CA PRO A 112 -6.20 -8.39 -18.29
C PRO A 112 -7.11 -8.17 -19.49
N ARG A 113 -7.50 -6.92 -19.72
CA ARG A 113 -8.42 -6.51 -20.80
C ARG A 113 -7.69 -5.78 -21.92
N ASP A 114 -6.59 -5.11 -21.59
CA ASP A 114 -5.73 -4.40 -22.52
C ASP A 114 -4.28 -4.88 -22.35
N VAL A 115 -3.91 -5.84 -23.19
CA VAL A 115 -2.56 -6.43 -23.20
C VAL A 115 -1.58 -5.65 -24.09
N ASP A 116 -2.07 -4.69 -24.87
CA ASP A 116 -1.26 -3.93 -25.83
C ASP A 116 -0.71 -2.65 -25.19
N THR A 117 -1.43 -2.07 -24.23
CA THR A 117 -0.98 -0.87 -23.52
C THR A 117 -0.06 -1.24 -22.34
N PRO A 118 1.21 -0.78 -22.34
CA PRO A 118 2.14 -1.05 -21.25
C PRO A 118 1.65 -0.47 -19.92
N LEU A 119 1.88 -1.21 -18.83
CA LEU A 119 1.63 -0.70 -17.47
C LEU A 119 2.74 0.28 -17.05
N HIS A 120 2.36 1.36 -16.38
CA HIS A 120 3.27 2.25 -15.65
C HIS A 120 3.06 2.12 -14.13
N LYS A 121 4.02 2.61 -13.36
CA LYS A 121 3.97 2.61 -11.90
C LYS A 121 2.83 3.52 -11.44
N ALA A 122 1.88 2.97 -10.68
CA ALA A 122 0.70 3.73 -10.28
C ALA A 122 1.08 4.90 -9.37
N THR A 123 0.49 6.06 -9.65
CA THR A 123 0.60 7.27 -8.83
C THR A 123 -0.33 7.18 -7.62
N ILE A 124 -0.11 8.03 -6.61
CA ILE A 124 -1.01 8.15 -5.46
C ILE A 124 -2.43 8.47 -5.92
N GLU A 125 -2.59 9.41 -6.87
CA GLU A 125 -3.89 9.82 -7.39
C GLU A 125 -4.63 8.67 -8.09
N GLU A 126 -3.94 7.90 -8.93
CA GLU A 126 -4.53 6.73 -9.59
C GLU A 126 -5.00 5.68 -8.59
N ILE A 127 -4.16 5.37 -7.59
CA ILE A 127 -4.51 4.41 -6.53
C ILE A 127 -5.74 4.91 -5.76
N MET A 128 -5.74 6.18 -5.33
CA MET A 128 -6.87 6.76 -4.61
C MET A 128 -8.15 6.72 -5.44
N ASN A 129 -8.09 7.09 -6.72
CA ASN A 129 -9.25 7.06 -7.62
C ASN A 129 -9.78 5.64 -7.83
N TYR A 130 -8.89 4.65 -7.98
CA TYR A 130 -9.28 3.25 -8.13
C TYR A 130 -10.07 2.74 -6.92
N PHE A 131 -9.62 3.06 -5.70
CA PHE A 131 -10.28 2.61 -4.48
C PHE A 131 -11.45 3.49 -4.01
N GLN A 132 -11.65 4.68 -4.59
CA GLN A 132 -12.81 5.53 -4.36
C GLN A 132 -14.01 5.17 -5.26
N THR A 133 -13.75 4.57 -6.42
CA THR A 133 -14.81 4.25 -7.38
C THR A 133 -15.54 2.98 -6.92
N PRO A 134 -16.87 3.01 -6.68
CA PRO A 134 -17.64 1.80 -6.44
C PRO A 134 -17.49 0.88 -7.66
N ILE A 135 -17.13 -0.38 -7.44
CA ILE A 135 -17.15 -1.38 -8.51
C ILE A 135 -18.61 -1.49 -8.97
N ALA A 136 -18.88 -1.04 -10.19
CA ALA A 136 -20.21 -1.07 -10.82
C ALA A 136 -20.68 -2.50 -11.08
#